data_AF-A0A3B0C9M7-F1
#
_entry.id   AF-A0A3B0C9M7-F1
#
_cell.length_a   1.000
_cell.length_b   1.000
_cell.length_c   1.000
_cell.angle_alpha   90.00
_cell.angle_beta   90.00
_cell.angle_gamma   90.00
#
_symmetry.space_group_name_H-M   'P 1'
#
loop_
_entity.id
_entity.type
_entity.pdbx_description
1 polymer ?
#
loop_
_entity_poly.entity_id
_entity_poly.type
_entity_poly.pdbx_seq_one_letter_code
_entity_poly.pdbx_strand_id
1 'polypeptide(L)'
;MKEFLKWALPRLKVDRRLILIYCIVYFLWGLGMNWFGTQVEIAKFTYWWQVITTYILYMVPISLLLRGLPFHMQYAYGLIAMCLLEFGGYALETSYAYPNNILDQFFGIRNFSLGMALFFGLYFPLGNWAVGKIYHLVFKPN
;
A
#
# COMPACT_ATOMS: atom_id res chain seq x y z
N MET A 1 -12.85 21.13 5.92
CA MET A 1 -11.66 21.27 5.04
C MET A 1 -10.46 21.97 5.69
N LYS A 2 -10.61 23.19 6.24
CA LYS A 2 -9.48 23.92 6.86
C LYS A 2 -8.77 23.12 7.97
N GLU A 3 -9.54 22.44 8.83
CA GLU A 3 -8.99 21.58 9.90
C GLU A 3 -8.23 20.36 9.37
N PHE A 4 -8.73 19.71 8.32
CA PHE A 4 -8.02 18.60 7.68
C PHE A 4 -6.68 19.03 7.09
N LEU A 5 -6.64 20.18 6.39
CA LEU A 5 -5.40 20.70 5.82
C LEU A 5 -4.37 21.06 6.90
N LYS A 6 -4.82 21.67 8.01
CA LYS A 6 -3.96 21.93 9.19
C LYS A 6 -3.39 20.64 9.78
N TRP A 7 -4.17 19.55 9.78
CA TRP A 7 -3.72 18.25 10.28
C TRP A 7 -2.79 17.50 9.31
N ALA A 8 -3.04 17.58 8.00
CA ALA A 8 -2.36 16.84 6.96
C ALA A 8 -1.00 17.45 6.55
N LEU A 9 -0.95 18.77 6.35
CA LEU A 9 0.25 19.45 5.86
C LEU A 9 1.52 19.21 6.72
N PRO A 10 1.46 19.27 8.06
CA PRO A 10 2.63 18.99 8.89
C PRO A 10 3.13 17.54 8.77
N ARG A 11 2.24 16.57 8.50
CA ARG A 11 2.59 15.15 8.37
C ARG A 11 3.24 14.82 7.03
N LEU A 12 2.86 15.56 5.98
CA LEU A 12 3.46 15.43 4.66
C LEU A 12 4.80 16.18 4.56
N LYS A 13 5.00 17.22 5.39
CA LYS A 13 6.26 17.98 5.43
C LYS A 13 7.31 17.24 6.27
N VAL A 14 8.06 16.36 5.61
CA VAL A 14 9.05 15.47 6.26
C VAL A 14 10.41 15.61 5.58
N ASP A 15 11.44 15.04 6.21
CA ASP A 15 12.79 14.99 5.64
C ASP A 15 12.78 14.35 4.24
N ARG A 16 13.48 14.97 3.29
CA ARG A 16 13.65 14.47 1.92
C ARG A 16 14.25 13.07 1.89
N ARG A 17 15.16 12.76 2.83
CA ARG A 17 15.76 11.41 2.97
C ARG A 17 14.71 10.36 3.33
N LEU A 18 13.76 10.74 4.18
CA LEU A 18 12.66 9.86 4.57
C LEU A 18 11.71 9.62 3.39
N ILE A 19 11.35 10.67 2.64
CA ILE A 19 10.54 10.53 1.41
C ILE A 19 11.24 9.58 0.42
N LEU A 20 12.56 9.72 0.25
CA LEU A 20 13.32 8.84 -0.65
C LEU A 20 13.21 7.36 -0.22
N ILE A 21 13.34 7.07 1.08
CA ILE A 21 13.17 5.69 1.58
C ILE A 21 11.74 5.21 1.37
N TYR A 22 10.72 6.04 1.61
CA TYR A 22 9.34 5.69 1.28
C TYR A 22 9.19 5.31 -0.18
N CYS A 23 9.69 6.14 -1.10
CA CYS A 23 9.62 5.86 -2.54
C CYS A 23 10.33 4.56 -2.91
N ILE A 24 11.54 4.31 -2.38
CA ILE A 24 12.30 3.08 -2.68
C ILE A 24 11.56 1.85 -2.15
N VAL A 25 11.14 1.87 -0.88
CA VAL A 25 10.47 0.74 -0.24
C VAL A 25 9.15 0.42 -0.94
N TYR A 26 8.31 1.43 -1.18
CA TYR A 26 7.02 1.23 -1.86
C TYR A 26 7.21 0.82 -3.33
N PHE A 27 8.21 1.35 -4.03
CA PHE A 27 8.49 0.95 -5.40
C PHE A 27 8.94 -0.51 -5.50
N LEU A 28 9.88 -0.94 -4.65
CA LEU A 28 10.34 -2.33 -4.59
C LEU A 28 9.21 -3.27 -4.16
N TRP A 29 8.40 -2.85 -3.18
CA TRP A 29 7.21 -3.58 -2.77
C TRP A 29 6.26 -3.74 -3.97
N GLY A 30 5.98 -2.68 -4.71
CA GLY A 30 5.06 -2.74 -5.85
C GLY A 30 5.53 -3.58 -7.02
N LEU A 31 6.83 -3.56 -7.31
CA LEU A 31 7.42 -4.50 -8.27
C LEU A 31 7.27 -5.94 -7.77
N GLY A 32 7.56 -6.20 -6.50
CA GLY A 32 7.43 -7.51 -5.87
C GLY A 32 6.00 -8.04 -5.89
N MET A 33 5.02 -7.20 -5.54
CA MET A 33 3.61 -7.58 -5.52
C MET A 33 3.03 -7.75 -6.91
N ASN A 34 3.41 -6.92 -7.87
CA ASN A 34 2.97 -7.11 -9.26
C ASN A 34 3.54 -8.42 -9.85
N TRP A 35 4.82 -8.70 -9.58
CA TRP A 35 5.45 -9.96 -9.96
C TRP A 35 4.77 -11.15 -9.28
N PHE A 36 4.64 -11.13 -7.95
CA PHE A 36 4.01 -12.19 -7.18
C PHE A 36 2.55 -12.42 -7.60
N GLY A 37 1.78 -11.34 -7.75
CA GLY A 37 0.40 -11.40 -8.21
C GLY A 37 0.25 -12.01 -9.60
N THR A 38 1.22 -11.78 -10.50
CA THR A 38 1.24 -12.42 -11.81
C THR A 38 1.64 -13.90 -11.73
N GLN A 39 2.62 -14.26 -10.89
CA GLN A 39 3.11 -15.63 -10.75
C GLN A 39 2.09 -16.57 -10.09
N VAL A 40 1.39 -16.08 -9.06
CA VAL A 40 0.36 -16.85 -8.35
C VAL A 40 -1.02 -16.62 -8.97
N GLU A 41 -1.08 -15.88 -10.08
CA GLU A 41 -2.31 -15.53 -10.78
C GLU A 41 -3.36 -14.95 -9.82
N ILE A 42 -3.00 -14.00 -8.96
CA ILE A 42 -3.95 -13.31 -8.08
C ILE A 42 -4.50 -12.07 -8.78
N ALA A 43 -3.59 -11.17 -9.14
CA ALA A 43 -3.93 -9.91 -9.78
C ALA A 43 -2.71 -9.38 -10.58
N LYS A 44 -2.99 -8.63 -11.64
CA LYS A 44 -1.97 -7.89 -12.40
C LYS A 44 -2.45 -6.50 -12.75
N PHE A 45 -1.50 -5.57 -12.90
CA PHE A 45 -1.76 -4.30 -13.55
C PHE A 45 -1.87 -4.48 -15.07
N THR A 46 -2.68 -3.63 -15.70
CA THR A 46 -2.79 -3.56 -17.17
C THR A 46 -1.48 -3.05 -17.78
N TYR A 47 -0.80 -2.13 -17.11
CA TYR A 47 0.47 -1.54 -17.52
C TYR A 47 1.48 -1.50 -16.37
N TRP A 48 2.75 -1.81 -16.67
CA TRP A 48 3.82 -1.85 -15.67
C TRP A 48 4.03 -0.50 -14.94
N TRP A 49 3.80 0.63 -15.62
CA TRP A 49 4.01 1.96 -15.06
C TRP A 49 3.00 2.31 -13.96
N GLN A 50 1.89 1.58 -13.86
CA GLN A 50 0.89 1.78 -12.80
C GLN A 50 1.44 1.49 -11.40
N VAL A 51 2.57 0.77 -11.31
CA VAL A 51 3.32 0.65 -10.06
C VAL A 51 3.69 2.04 -9.53
N ILE A 52 4.09 2.98 -10.40
CA ILE A 52 4.48 4.34 -9.98
C ILE A 52 3.27 5.10 -9.46
N THR A 53 2.15 5.11 -10.19
CA THR A 53 0.96 5.87 -9.78
C THR A 53 0.34 5.32 -8.50
N THR A 54 0.30 3.99 -8.38
CA THR A 54 -0.29 3.31 -7.24
C THR A 54 0.63 3.39 -6.03
N TYR A 55 1.85 2.91 -6.14
CA TYR A 55 2.72 2.75 -4.97
C TYR A 55 3.39 4.05 -4.56
N ILE A 56 3.79 4.88 -5.52
CA ILE A 56 4.49 6.13 -5.21
C ILE A 56 3.48 7.26 -5.04
N LEU A 57 2.67 7.56 -6.07
CA LEU A 57 1.84 8.77 -6.03
C LEU A 57 0.63 8.64 -5.10
N TYR A 58 0.07 7.44 -4.93
CA TYR A 58 -1.09 7.22 -4.07
C TYR A 58 -0.69 6.73 -2.68
N MET A 59 0.07 5.64 -2.58
CA MET A 59 0.32 5.02 -1.27
C MET A 59 1.34 5.77 -0.41
N VAL A 60 2.40 6.38 -0.97
CA VAL A 60 3.37 7.13 -0.13
C VAL A 60 2.72 8.30 0.62
N PRO A 61 1.93 9.20 -0.01
CA PRO A 61 1.25 10.27 0.72
C PRO A 61 0.35 9.76 1.84
N ILE A 62 -0.42 8.69 1.58
CA ILE A 62 -1.31 8.09 2.57
C ILE A 62 -0.50 7.50 3.72
N SER A 63 0.59 6.78 3.41
CA SER A 63 1.48 6.22 4.41
C SER A 63 2.08 7.31 5.32
N LEU A 64 2.51 8.43 4.74
CA LEU A 64 3.00 9.60 5.46
C LEU A 64 1.93 10.25 6.36
N LEU A 65 0.68 10.33 5.90
CA LEU A 65 -0.45 10.83 6.70
C LEU A 65 -0.76 9.91 7.89
N LEU A 66 -0.66 8.60 7.69
CA LEU A 66 -0.93 7.60 8.72
C LEU A 66 0.26 7.37 9.66
N ARG A 67 1.45 7.80 9.28
CA ARG A 67 2.67 7.63 10.06
C ARG A 67 2.55 8.28 11.44
N GLY A 68 2.95 7.52 12.47
CA GLY A 68 2.92 7.97 13.86
C GLY A 68 1.57 7.78 14.55
N LEU A 69 0.54 7.31 13.83
CA LEU A 69 -0.69 6.85 14.46
C LEU A 69 -0.52 5.44 15.04
N PRO A 70 -1.35 5.04 16.03
CA PRO A 70 -1.41 3.67 16.50
C PRO A 70 -1.71 2.66 15.38
N PHE A 71 -1.21 1.43 15.53
CA PHE A 71 -1.37 0.36 14.54
C PHE A 71 -2.82 0.18 14.06
N HIS A 72 -3.78 0.13 14.97
CA HIS A 72 -5.20 -0.08 14.63
C HIS A 72 -5.78 1.08 13.79
N MET A 73 -5.31 2.31 13.98
CA MET A 73 -5.74 3.46 13.18
C MET A 73 -5.13 3.40 11.78
N GLN A 74 -3.83 3.07 11.69
CA GLN A 74 -3.18 2.86 10.40
C GLN A 74 -3.85 1.73 9.62
N TYR A 75 -4.25 0.67 10.31
CA TYR A 75 -4.96 -0.46 9.73
C TYR A 75 -6.33 -0.05 9.20
N ALA A 76 -7.16 0.60 10.02
CA ALA A 76 -8.52 0.97 9.64
C ALA A 76 -8.55 2.04 8.54
N TYR A 77 -7.78 3.12 8.69
CA TYR A 77 -7.74 4.20 7.70
C TYR A 77 -6.99 3.77 6.44
N GLY A 78 -5.97 2.93 6.58
CA GLY A 78 -5.27 2.30 5.47
C GLY A 78 -6.19 1.40 4.66
N LEU A 79 -7.02 0.59 5.32
CA LEU A 79 -8.01 -0.25 4.66
C LEU A 79 -9.00 0.58 3.84
N ILE A 80 -9.49 1.71 4.36
CA ILE A 80 -10.36 2.62 3.60
C ILE A 80 -9.68 3.10 2.31
N ALA A 81 -8.41 3.51 2.40
CA ALA A 81 -7.64 3.93 1.24
C ALA A 81 -7.43 2.78 0.24
N MET A 82 -7.08 1.59 0.70
CA MET A 82 -6.93 0.42 -0.16
C MET A 82 -8.24 0.02 -0.82
N CYS A 83 -9.37 0.06 -0.12
CA CYS A 83 -10.68 -0.23 -0.70
C CYS A 83 -10.97 0.70 -1.88
N LEU A 84 -10.71 2.01 -1.74
CA LEU A 84 -10.92 2.96 -2.85
C LEU A 84 -9.99 2.65 -4.04
N LEU A 85 -8.73 2.32 -3.77
CA LEU A 85 -7.75 2.01 -4.79
C LEU A 85 -8.06 0.71 -5.54
N GLU A 86 -8.31 -0.38 -4.81
CA GLU A 86 -8.56 -1.71 -5.36
C GLU A 86 -9.91 -1.75 -6.08
N PHE A 87 -10.97 -1.24 -5.44
CA PHE A 87 -12.29 -1.17 -6.07
C PHE A 87 -12.24 -0.30 -7.33
N GLY A 88 -11.60 0.87 -7.27
CA GLY A 88 -11.42 1.73 -8.44
C GLY A 88 -10.57 1.07 -9.53
N GLY A 89 -9.52 0.35 -9.12
CA GLY A 89 -8.63 -0.39 -10.03
C GLY A 89 -9.37 -1.41 -10.87
N TYR A 90 -10.20 -2.25 -10.23
CA TYR A 90 -11.00 -3.27 -10.91
C TYR A 90 -12.19 -2.66 -11.66
N ALA A 91 -12.90 -1.68 -11.08
CA ALA A 91 -14.05 -1.05 -11.71
C ALA A 91 -13.69 -0.27 -12.99
N LEU A 92 -12.48 0.29 -13.05
CA LEU A 92 -11.95 0.99 -14.22
C LEU A 92 -11.12 0.08 -15.14
N GLU A 93 -11.08 -1.24 -14.86
CA GLU A 93 -10.33 -2.24 -15.64
C GLU A 93 -8.82 -1.90 -15.79
N THR A 94 -8.29 -1.14 -14.84
CA THR A 94 -6.87 -0.79 -14.80
C THR A 94 -6.06 -1.84 -14.02
N SER A 95 -6.74 -2.74 -13.31
CA SER A 95 -6.19 -3.92 -12.67
C SER A 95 -7.10 -5.11 -12.95
N TYR A 96 -6.50 -6.28 -13.17
CA TYR A 96 -7.22 -7.50 -13.48
C TYR A 96 -7.02 -8.51 -12.36
N ALA A 97 -8.11 -9.02 -11.78
CA ALA A 97 -8.10 -10.17 -10.88
C ALA A 97 -8.27 -11.44 -11.71
N TYR A 98 -7.33 -12.37 -11.57
CA TYR A 98 -7.38 -13.62 -12.32
C TYR A 98 -8.51 -14.52 -11.80
N PRO A 99 -9.35 -15.07 -12.69
CA PRO A 99 -10.37 -16.01 -12.31
C PRO A 99 -9.75 -17.36 -11.89
N ASN A 100 -10.37 -18.05 -10.95
CA ASN A 100 -10.00 -19.40 -10.52
C ASN A 100 -8.53 -19.54 -10.06
N ASN A 101 -8.00 -18.52 -9.39
CA ASN A 101 -6.64 -18.61 -8.86
C ASN A 101 -6.51 -19.71 -7.78
N ILE A 102 -5.29 -20.18 -7.53
CA ILE A 102 -5.04 -21.32 -6.62
C ILE A 102 -5.61 -21.06 -5.21
N LEU A 103 -5.54 -19.81 -4.73
CA LEU A 103 -6.06 -19.44 -3.41
C LEU A 103 -7.60 -19.41 -3.39
N ASP A 104 -8.24 -18.95 -4.46
CA ASP A 104 -9.69 -19.00 -4.65
C ASP A 104 -10.19 -20.45 -4.72
N GLN A 105 -9.49 -21.34 -5.44
CA GLN A 105 -9.85 -22.76 -5.49
C GLN A 105 -9.73 -23.45 -4.12
N PHE A 106 -8.71 -23.10 -3.33
CA PHE A 106 -8.46 -23.74 -2.03
C PHE A 106 -9.35 -23.19 -0.91
N PHE A 107 -9.52 -21.87 -0.82
CA PHE A 107 -10.26 -21.22 0.26
C PHE A 107 -11.70 -20.84 -0.11
N GLY A 108 -12.02 -20.78 -1.40
CA GLY A 108 -13.26 -20.22 -1.92
C GLY A 108 -13.26 -18.70 -1.98
N ILE A 109 -13.98 -18.15 -2.96
CA ILE A 109 -13.96 -16.72 -3.28
C ILE A 109 -14.24 -15.80 -2.09
N ARG A 110 -15.17 -16.18 -1.21
CA ARG A 110 -15.54 -15.36 -0.04
C ARG A 110 -14.40 -15.25 0.97
N ASN A 111 -13.73 -16.37 1.27
CA ASN A 111 -12.61 -16.39 2.22
C ASN A 111 -11.38 -15.73 1.61
N PHE A 112 -11.16 -15.93 0.31
CA PHE A 112 -10.09 -15.25 -0.42
C PHE A 112 -10.28 -13.73 -0.41
N SER A 113 -11.48 -13.23 -0.76
CA SER A 113 -11.80 -11.80 -0.69
C SER A 113 -11.64 -11.23 0.72
N LEU A 114 -12.07 -11.95 1.76
CA LEU A 114 -11.85 -11.56 3.14
C LEU A 114 -10.35 -11.50 3.48
N GLY A 115 -9.59 -12.52 3.09
CA GLY A 115 -8.13 -12.57 3.28
C GLY A 115 -7.42 -11.39 2.62
N MET A 116 -7.79 -11.05 1.39
CA MET A 116 -7.25 -9.89 0.67
C MET A 116 -7.59 -8.58 1.38
N ALA A 117 -8.83 -8.40 1.85
CA ALA A 117 -9.21 -7.22 2.62
C ALA A 117 -8.39 -7.08 3.92
N LEU A 118 -8.18 -8.17 4.65
CA LEU A 118 -7.34 -8.18 5.86
C LEU A 118 -5.87 -7.85 5.52
N PHE A 119 -5.34 -8.43 4.44
CA PHE A 119 -4.00 -8.15 3.95
C PHE A 119 -3.82 -6.67 3.58
N PHE A 120 -4.79 -6.07 2.88
CA PHE A 120 -4.75 -4.66 2.50
C PHE A 120 -4.76 -3.72 3.72
N GLY A 121 -5.44 -4.09 4.81
CA GLY A 121 -5.36 -3.33 6.06
C GLY A 121 -3.94 -3.29 6.65
N LEU A 122 -3.13 -4.32 6.42
CA LEU A 122 -1.75 -4.40 6.94
C LEU A 122 -0.75 -3.57 6.13
N TYR A 123 -1.11 -3.12 4.92
CA TYR A 123 -0.18 -2.49 3.99
C TYR A 123 0.54 -1.27 4.56
N PHE A 124 -0.22 -0.31 5.08
CA PHE A 124 0.33 0.92 5.63
C PHE A 124 1.03 0.72 6.98
N PRO A 125 0.48 -0.04 7.93
CA PRO A 125 1.21 -0.40 9.15
C PRO A 125 2.58 -1.04 8.87
N LEU A 126 2.62 -2.04 7.98
CA LEU A 126 3.86 -2.74 7.63
C LEU A 126 4.82 -1.83 6.85
N GLY A 127 4.31 -1.06 5.88
CA GLY A 127 5.11 -0.11 5.11
C GLY A 127 5.76 0.96 5.99
N ASN A 128 4.98 1.56 6.90
CA ASN A 128 5.50 2.55 7.86
C ASN A 128 6.52 1.95 8.82
N TRP A 129 6.29 0.73 9.29
CA TRP A 129 7.25 0.00 10.12
C TRP A 129 8.56 -0.27 9.38
N ALA A 130 8.49 -0.81 8.16
CA ALA A 130 9.65 -1.15 7.34
C ALA A 130 10.47 0.10 7.00
N VAL A 131 9.82 1.18 6.55
CA VAL A 131 10.48 2.46 6.26
C VAL A 131 11.12 3.04 7.52
N GLY A 132 10.43 3.02 8.66
CA GLY A 132 10.98 3.49 9.93
C GLY A 132 12.23 2.72 10.34
N LYS A 133 12.21 1.38 10.22
CA LYS A 133 13.37 0.53 10.50
C LYS A 133 14.54 0.86 9.58
N ILE A 134 14.31 0.92 8.26
CA ILE A 134 15.37 1.23 7.28
C ILE A 134 15.94 2.63 7.51
N TYR A 135 15.09 3.64 7.74
CA TYR A 135 15.53 5.00 8.01
C TYR A 135 16.43 5.08 9.25
N HIS A 136 16.05 4.40 10.33
CA HIS A 136 16.88 4.35 11.53
C HIS A 136 18.22 3.63 11.30
N LEU A 137 18.21 2.50 10.57
CA LEU A 137 19.43 1.76 10.25
C LEU A 137 20.40 2.56 9.38
N VAL A 138 19.91 3.35 8.42
CA VAL A 138 20.74 4.08 7.46
C VAL A 138 21.21 5.43 8.00
N PHE A 139 20.34 6.15 8.73
CA PHE A 139 20.58 7.57 9.06
C PHE A 139 20.71 7.86 10.55
N LYS A 140 20.53 6.89 11.44
CA LYS A 140 20.68 7.10 12.87
C LYS A 140 21.86 6.26 13.39
N PRO A 141 22.99 6.87 13.80
CA PRO A 141 23.99 6.16 14.58
C PRO A 141 23.34 5.74 15.91
N ASN A 142 23.67 4.54 16.39
CA ASN A 142 23.25 4.04 17.71
C ASN A 142 23.55 5.04 18.82
#